data_AF-A7SHN1-F1
#
_entry.id   AF-A7SHN1-F1
#
_cell.length_a   1.000
_cell.length_b   1.000
_cell.length_c   1.000
_cell.angle_alpha   90.00
_cell.angle_beta   90.00
_cell.angle_gamma   90.00
#
_symmetry.space_group_name_H-M   'P 1'
#
loop_
_entity.id
_entity.type
_entity.pdbx_description
1 polymer ?
#
loop_
_entity_poly.entity_id
_entity_poly.type
_entity_poly.pdbx_seq_one_letter_code
_entity_poly.pdbx_strand_id
1 'polypeptide(L)'
;FPVGTSWEVVPGVGVREVSISGGYVVWALCTNGDVACRYGVSGTNFLGDYWKKVPGNFELISVTPDDELWAIDQNGQLFCRRTQHFYGTQSPFKPRSNSGLFPGEEEWELI
;
A
#
# COMPACT_ATOMS: atom_id res chain seq x y z
N PHE A 1 11.36 -17.89 17.24
CA PHE A 1 11.55 -18.04 15.80
C PHE A 1 10.19 -18.22 15.15
N PRO A 2 9.76 -17.36 14.21
CA PRO A 2 8.53 -17.59 13.47
C PRO A 2 8.68 -18.78 12.52
N VAL A 3 7.68 -19.65 12.47
CA VAL A 3 7.61 -20.77 11.53
C VAL A 3 6.32 -20.62 10.73
N GLY A 4 6.43 -20.49 9.41
CA GLY A 4 5.28 -20.50 8.53
C GLY A 4 4.65 -21.89 8.49
N THR A 5 3.32 -21.97 8.53
CA THR A 5 2.59 -23.23 8.57
C THR A 5 2.16 -23.71 7.18
N SER A 6 1.87 -22.78 6.26
CA SER A 6 1.49 -23.10 4.88
C SER A 6 1.59 -21.86 3.97
N TRP A 7 1.54 -22.09 2.65
CA TRP A 7 1.40 -21.04 1.65
C TRP A 7 -0.04 -21.03 1.14
N GLU A 8 -0.64 -19.85 1.07
CA GLU A 8 -1.99 -19.66 0.55
C GLU A 8 -1.95 -18.75 -0.68
N VAL A 9 -2.71 -19.11 -1.71
CA VAL A 9 -2.81 -18.33 -2.95
C VAL A 9 -3.74 -17.15 -2.71
N VAL A 10 -3.27 -15.93 -2.96
CA VAL A 10 -4.12 -14.73 -2.96
C VAL A 10 -4.79 -14.60 -4.33
N PRO A 11 -6.11 -14.79 -4.45
CA PRO A 11 -6.80 -14.76 -5.75
C PRO A 11 -6.96 -13.33 -6.28
N GLY A 12 -7.24 -13.22 -7.59
CA GLY A 12 -7.82 -12.04 -8.21
C GLY A 12 -7.00 -11.37 -9.31
N VAL A 13 -5.66 -11.43 -9.26
CA VAL A 13 -4.78 -10.81 -10.27
C VAL A 13 -3.58 -11.68 -10.60
N GLY A 14 -3.14 -11.66 -11.86
CA GLY A 14 -1.89 -12.28 -12.29
C GLY A 14 -0.72 -11.35 -12.01
N VAL A 15 0.15 -11.73 -11.07
CA VAL A 15 1.26 -10.90 -10.57
C VAL A 15 2.60 -11.41 -11.10
N ARG A 16 3.48 -10.48 -11.48
CA ARG A 16 4.87 -10.76 -11.84
C ARG A 16 5.86 -10.34 -10.76
N GLU A 17 5.58 -9.25 -10.05
CA GLU A 17 6.44 -8.70 -9.00
C GLU A 17 5.59 -8.14 -7.85
N VAL A 18 6.13 -8.20 -6.63
CA VAL A 18 5.51 -7.65 -5.42
C VAL A 18 6.50 -6.76 -4.68
N SER A 19 6.00 -5.67 -4.09
CA SER A 19 6.76 -4.77 -3.23
C SER A 19 5.93 -4.46 -1.98
N ILE A 20 6.57 -4.43 -0.80
CA ILE A 20 5.88 -4.29 0.49
C ILE A 20 6.51 -3.14 1.26
N SER A 21 5.70 -2.19 1.72
CA SER A 21 6.16 -1.04 2.51
C SER A 21 6.24 -1.36 4.01
N GLY A 22 6.81 -0.44 4.79
CA GLY A 22 6.95 -0.58 6.24
C GLY A 22 5.61 -0.68 6.98
N GLY A 23 4.55 -0.12 6.40
CA GLY A 23 3.17 -0.22 6.88
C GLY A 23 2.45 -1.51 6.48
N TYR A 24 3.14 -2.51 5.92
CA TYR A 24 2.58 -3.75 5.39
C TYR A 24 1.61 -3.57 4.21
N VAL A 25 1.71 -2.46 3.48
CA VAL A 25 0.95 -2.28 2.24
C VAL A 25 1.61 -3.13 1.17
N VAL A 26 0.82 -3.97 0.50
CA VAL A 26 1.29 -4.86 -0.56
C VAL A 26 0.94 -4.26 -1.92
N TRP A 27 1.97 -3.95 -2.69
CA TRP A 27 1.88 -3.50 -4.07
C TRP A 27 2.29 -4.63 -5.01
N ALA A 28 1.58 -4.78 -6.12
CA ALA A 28 1.82 -5.80 -7.11
C ALA A 28 1.90 -5.19 -8.50
N LEU A 29 2.93 -5.59 -9.25
CA LEU A 29 2.98 -5.38 -10.69
C LEU A 29 2.40 -6.60 -11.38
N CYS A 30 1.34 -6.38 -12.14
CA CYS A 30 0.63 -7.42 -12.87
C CYS A 30 1.36 -7.79 -14.16
N THR A 31 1.11 -8.99 -14.68
CA THR A 31 1.74 -9.49 -15.91
C THR A 31 1.43 -8.65 -17.16
N ASN A 32 0.34 -7.87 -17.13
CA ASN A 32 -0.05 -6.93 -18.18
C ASN A 32 0.51 -5.50 -17.97
N GLY A 33 1.36 -5.30 -16.95
CA GLY A 33 1.94 -4.00 -16.58
C GLY A 33 1.07 -3.14 -15.67
N ASP A 34 -0.17 -3.55 -15.35
CA ASP A 34 -0.99 -2.83 -14.38
C ASP A 34 -0.39 -2.90 -12.97
N VAL A 35 -0.59 -1.87 -12.17
CA VAL A 35 -0.26 -1.89 -10.75
C VAL A 35 -1.52 -2.12 -9.93
N ALA A 36 -1.42 -2.97 -8.90
CA ALA A 36 -2.50 -3.23 -7.96
C ALA A 36 -2.01 -3.09 -6.51
N CYS A 37 -2.89 -2.63 -5.63
CA CYS A 37 -2.65 -2.55 -4.19
C CYS A 37 -3.60 -3.51 -3.47
N ARG A 38 -3.10 -4.28 -2.49
CA ARG A 38 -3.91 -5.19 -1.68
C ARG A 38 -4.50 -4.44 -0.48
N TYR A 39 -5.82 -4.44 -0.37
CA TYR A 39 -6.56 -3.83 0.73
C TYR A 39 -7.04 -4.86 1.74
N GLY A 40 -7.27 -4.43 2.98
CA GLY A 40 -7.80 -5.28 4.06
C GLY A 40 -6.75 -6.11 4.81
N VAL A 41 -5.48 -5.99 4.43
CA VAL A 41 -4.38 -6.69 5.11
C VAL A 41 -4.28 -6.20 6.55
N SER A 42 -4.37 -7.12 7.50
CA SER A 42 -4.30 -6.82 8.93
C SER A 42 -3.73 -8.00 9.72
N GLY A 43 -3.49 -7.82 11.02
CA GLY A 43 -2.96 -8.88 11.89
C GLY A 43 -3.86 -10.12 12.00
N THR A 44 -5.16 -10.00 11.72
CA THR A 44 -6.12 -11.11 11.70
C THR A 44 -6.55 -11.50 10.28
N ASN A 45 -6.29 -10.66 9.28
CA ASN A 45 -6.57 -10.91 7.88
C ASN A 45 -5.30 -10.72 7.05
N PHE A 46 -4.38 -11.70 7.10
CA PHE A 46 -3.09 -11.61 6.43
C PHE A 46 -3.18 -11.67 4.89
N LEU A 47 -4.25 -12.28 4.35
CA LEU A 47 -4.50 -12.29 2.90
C LEU A 47 -5.08 -10.97 2.39
N GLY A 48 -5.70 -10.17 3.25
CA GLY A 48 -6.51 -9.02 2.86
C GLY A 48 -7.79 -9.42 2.12
N ASP A 49 -8.55 -8.42 1.68
CA ASP A 49 -9.89 -8.62 1.12
C ASP A 49 -9.90 -8.60 -0.41
N TYR A 50 -9.31 -7.57 -1.02
CA TYR A 50 -9.37 -7.38 -2.47
C TYR A 50 -8.18 -6.59 -3.02
N TRP A 51 -7.99 -6.70 -4.34
CA TRP A 51 -7.03 -5.91 -5.11
C TRP A 51 -7.71 -4.67 -5.67
N LYS A 52 -7.05 -3.52 -5.54
CA LYS A 52 -7.47 -2.27 -6.19
C LYS A 52 -6.47 -1.90 -7.27
N LYS A 53 -6.94 -1.75 -8.51
CA LYS A 53 -6.11 -1.27 -9.62
C LYS A 53 -5.69 0.17 -9.39
N VAL A 54 -4.45 0.46 -9.72
CA VAL A 54 -3.80 1.75 -9.59
C VAL A 54 -3.53 2.25 -11.01
N PRO A 55 -3.92 3.49 -11.36
CA PRO A 55 -3.68 4.02 -12.70
C PRO A 55 -2.18 4.02 -13.05
N GLY A 56 -1.87 3.56 -14.26
CA GLY A 56 -0.51 3.45 -14.78
C GLY A 56 -0.28 2.09 -15.47
N ASN A 57 0.79 2.03 -16.26
CA ASN A 57 1.27 0.79 -16.86
C ASN A 57 2.81 0.83 -16.83
N PHE A 58 3.43 -0.16 -16.19
CA PHE A 58 4.85 -0.10 -15.83
C PHE A 58 5.54 -1.45 -16.06
N GLU A 59 6.87 -1.42 -16.07
CA GLU A 59 7.72 -2.59 -16.19
C GLU A 59 8.31 -3.03 -14.85
N LEU A 60 8.58 -2.09 -13.95
CA LEU A 60 9.18 -2.32 -12.63
C LEU A 60 8.53 -1.42 -11.59
N ILE A 61 8.46 -1.91 -10.35
CA ILE A 61 8.02 -1.12 -9.20
C ILE A 61 8.93 -1.29 -7.98
N SER A 62 8.98 -0.28 -7.12
CA SER A 62 9.59 -0.37 -5.80
C SER A 62 8.86 0.57 -4.83
N VAL A 63 8.86 0.26 -3.54
CA VAL A 63 8.20 1.08 -2.52
C VAL A 63 9.15 1.40 -1.37
N THR A 64 9.08 2.62 -0.84
CA THR A 64 9.82 3.01 0.36
C THR A 64 9.13 2.49 1.63
N PRO A 65 9.80 2.49 2.79
CA PRO A 65 9.16 2.18 4.07
C PRO A 65 7.95 3.07 4.38
N ASP A 66 7.95 4.31 3.91
CA ASP A 66 6.89 5.31 4.10
C ASP A 66 5.78 5.25 3.02
N ASP A 67 5.72 4.17 2.25
CA ASP A 67 4.71 3.89 1.21
C ASP A 67 4.75 4.83 -0.02
N GLU A 68 5.93 5.34 -0.35
CA GLU A 68 6.15 6.05 -1.62
C GLU A 68 6.43 5.03 -2.73
N LEU A 69 5.52 4.93 -3.69
CA LEU A 69 5.63 3.99 -4.80
C LEU A 69 6.38 4.62 -5.97
N TRP A 70 7.43 3.95 -6.42
CA TRP A 70 8.22 4.29 -7.59
C TRP A 70 8.02 3.24 -8.68
N ALA A 71 8.03 3.69 -9.94
CA ALA A 71 7.84 2.81 -11.08
C ALA A 71 8.66 3.24 -12.30
N ILE A 72 9.05 2.28 -13.12
CA ILE A 72 9.70 2.52 -14.42
C ILE A 72 8.77 2.01 -15.51
N ASP A 73 8.47 2.84 -16.51
CA ASP A 73 7.66 2.44 -17.67
C ASP A 73 8.50 1.74 -18.75
N GLN A 74 7.85 1.33 -19.84
CA GLN A 74 8.52 0.66 -20.96
C GLN A 74 9.49 1.57 -21.73
N ASN A 75 9.44 2.88 -21.52
CA ASN A 75 10.36 3.86 -22.12
C ASN A 75 11.56 4.14 -21.20
N GLY A 76 11.65 3.47 -20.05
CA GLY A 76 12.69 3.72 -19.05
C GLY A 76 12.48 5.01 -18.24
N GLN A 77 11.28 5.60 -18.31
CA GLN A 77 10.95 6.80 -17.55
C GLN A 77 10.61 6.45 -16.10
N LEU A 78 11.16 7.20 -15.15
CA LEU A 78 10.93 7.02 -13.73
C LEU A 78 9.75 7.85 -13.26
N PHE A 79 8.81 7.22 -12.55
CA PHE A 79 7.63 7.82 -11.97
C PHE A 79 7.63 7.64 -10.46
N CYS A 80 7.13 8.65 -9.75
CA CYS A 80 6.85 8.58 -8.32
C CYS A 80 5.37 8.87 -8.10
N ARG A 81 4.70 8.01 -7.33
CA ARG A 81 3.32 8.18 -6.90
C ARG A 81 3.32 8.55 -5.42
N ARG A 82 2.88 9.78 -5.14
CA ARG A 82 2.60 10.22 -3.77
C ARG A 82 1.23 9.68 -3.33
N THR A 83 1.23 8.70 -2.45
CA THR A 83 0.01 8.22 -1.80
C THR A 83 -0.25 9.12 -0.59
N GLN A 84 -1.42 9.77 -0.52
CA GLN A 84 -1.86 10.42 0.71
C GLN A 84 -2.64 9.39 1.51
N HIS A 85 -2.13 9.06 2.69
CA HIS A 85 -2.79 8.12 3.57
C HIS A 85 -3.79 8.90 4.41
N PHE A 86 -5.06 8.84 4.04
CA PHE A 86 -6.14 9.17 4.96
C PHE A 86 -6.30 8.00 5.94
N TYR A 87 -5.28 7.75 6.77
CA TYR A 87 -5.47 6.92 7.95
C TYR A 87 -6.43 7.71 8.85
N GLY A 88 -7.69 7.28 8.90
CA GLY A 88 -8.59 7.65 9.98
C GLY A 88 -7.88 7.35 11.29
N THR A 89 -7.40 8.41 11.94
CA THR A 89 -6.95 8.54 13.34
C THR A 89 -6.05 7.48 14.00
N GLN A 90 -5.60 6.40 13.38
CA GLN A 90 -4.67 5.45 14.03
C GLN A 90 -3.67 4.82 13.05
N SER A 91 -2.57 5.53 12.80
CA SER A 91 -1.32 4.87 12.41
C SER A 91 -0.68 4.28 13.68
N PRO A 92 -0.31 2.98 13.70
CA PRO A 92 0.38 2.38 14.84
C PRO A 92 1.84 2.89 15.02
N PHE A 93 2.31 3.75 14.11
CA PHE A 93 3.68 4.27 14.11
C PHE A 93 3.79 5.79 14.25
N LYS A 94 2.77 6.50 14.79
CA LYS A 94 3.02 7.88 15.23
C LYS A 94 3.97 7.86 16.45
N PRO A 95 5.19 8.43 16.39
CA PRO A 95 5.91 8.74 17.62
C PRO A 95 5.04 9.71 18.42
N ARG A 96 4.90 9.46 19.73
CA ARG A 96 4.20 10.36 20.64
C ARG A 96 4.89 11.73 20.64
N SER A 97 4.45 12.65 19.79
CA SER A 97 4.74 14.06 19.97
C SER A 97 3.79 14.59 21.03
N ASN A 98 4.32 14.79 22.24
CA ASN A 98 3.63 15.44 23.33
C ASN A 98 3.61 16.96 23.05
N SER A 99 2.56 17.43 22.38
CA SER A 99 2.20 18.85 22.25
C SER A 99 0.74 18.87 21.79
N GLY A 100 -0.25 19.11 22.65
CA GLY A 100 -0.43 20.36 23.35
C GLY A 100 -1.53 21.16 22.61
N LEU A 101 -2.76 21.06 23.11
CA LEU A 101 -3.84 22.05 23.05
C LEU A 101 -4.14 22.73 21.70
N PHE A 102 -5.07 22.19 20.89
CA PHE A 102 -6.06 22.97 20.12
C PHE A 102 -7.28 22.07 19.81
N PRO A 103 -8.50 22.40 20.28
CA PRO A 103 -9.73 21.78 19.79
C PRO A 103 -10.31 22.67 18.70
N GLY A 104 -10.28 22.20 17.47
CA GLY A 104 -10.97 22.88 16.37
C GLY A 104 -10.47 22.37 15.02
N GLU A 105 -11.45 22.02 14.17
CA GLU A 105 -11.33 21.85 12.72
C GLU A 105 -10.89 20.46 12.24
N GLU A 106 -11.88 19.59 12.01
CA GLU A 106 -12.26 19.13 10.66
C GLU A 106 -13.35 18.05 10.75
N GLU A 107 -14.59 18.52 10.80
CA GLU A 107 -15.78 17.71 10.51
C GLU A 107 -16.00 17.81 8.99
N TRP A 108 -15.57 16.80 8.24
CA TRP A 108 -15.91 16.69 6.82
C TRP A 108 -17.17 15.82 6.69
N GLU A 109 -18.27 16.43 6.22
CA GLU A 109 -19.48 15.72 5.82
C GLU A 109 -19.23 14.93 4.51
N LEU A 110 -19.72 13.68 4.48
CA LEU A 110 -19.90 12.90 3.25
C LEU A 110 -21.34 13.11 2.79
N ILE A 111 -21.52 13.56 1.54
CA ILE A 111 -22.79 13.43 0.80
C ILE A 111 -23.15 11.96 0.57
#